data_AF-A0AAU5WUF8-F1
#
_entry.id   AF-A0AAU5WUF8-F1
#
_cell.length_a   1.000
_cell.length_b   1.000
_cell.length_c   1.000
_cell.angle_alpha   90.00
_cell.angle_beta   90.00
_cell.angle_gamma   90.00
#
_symmetry.space_group_name_H-M   'P 1'
#
loop_
_entity.id
_entity.type
_entity.pdbx_description
1 polymer ?
#
loop_
_entity_poly.entity_id
_entity_poly.type
_entity_poly.pdbx_seq_one_letter_code
_entity_poly.pdbx_strand_id
1 'polypeptide(L)'
;MATSTSTRERIVDAAMTLFAEKGYRGTSVAHIEAAAGLTPGAGGLYHHFRTKEEVLAAGIERHLARLSALRDIRGVFGGLGDLRAELIVTARYTLAELDNETELLRILASEARSHPDLVEGAVHRLIDATYAEFAGWLAERTGLPAERAEAVAAIGLGALVSARLLTGVLGAAPTGVDDETFVTTWVDMMTNAIGP
;
A
#
# COMPACT_ATOMS: atom_id res chain seq x y z
N MET A 1 22.43 10.43 15.01
CA MET A 1 22.57 11.69 14.24
C MET A 1 21.26 11.90 13.52
N ALA A 2 20.58 13.05 13.71
CA ALA A 2 19.37 13.36 12.95
C ALA A 2 19.81 13.78 11.53
N THR A 3 19.58 12.92 10.55
CA THR A 3 19.75 13.26 9.14
C THR A 3 18.73 14.33 8.79
N SER A 4 19.17 15.54 8.46
CA SER A 4 18.28 16.59 7.97
C SER A 4 17.64 16.14 6.66
N THR A 5 16.30 16.05 6.61
CA THR A 5 15.55 15.74 5.39
C THR A 5 15.95 16.70 4.27
N SER A 6 16.34 16.15 3.12
CA SER A 6 16.76 16.92 1.95
C SER A 6 15.60 17.75 1.38
N THR A 7 15.90 18.85 0.69
CA THR A 7 14.87 19.62 -0.03
C THR A 7 14.10 18.76 -1.02
N ARG A 8 14.79 17.81 -1.67
CA ARG A 8 14.16 16.85 -2.59
C ARG A 8 13.10 16.00 -1.88
N GLU A 9 13.39 15.48 -0.69
CA GLU A 9 12.43 14.70 0.11
C GLU A 9 11.25 15.55 0.59
N ARG A 10 11.52 16.77 1.08
CA ARG A 10 10.47 17.73 1.47
C ARG A 10 9.49 18.03 0.33
N ILE A 11 10.01 18.17 -0.90
CA ILE A 11 9.18 18.36 -2.10
C ILE A 11 8.28 17.13 -2.33
N VAL A 12 8.85 15.92 -2.25
CA VAL A 12 8.08 14.69 -2.45
C VAL A 12 7.01 14.53 -1.38
N ASP A 13 7.35 14.73 -0.10
CA ASP A 13 6.40 14.66 1.02
C ASP A 13 5.23 15.61 0.82
N ALA A 14 5.53 16.90 0.59
CA ALA A 14 4.51 17.91 0.36
C ALA A 14 3.65 17.61 -0.88
N ALA A 15 4.27 17.11 -1.95
CA ALA A 15 3.55 16.79 -3.18
C ALA A 15 2.61 15.60 -3.00
N MET A 16 3.06 14.52 -2.35
CA MET A 16 2.22 13.33 -2.12
C MET A 16 0.98 13.70 -1.30
N THR A 17 1.15 14.49 -0.22
CA THR A 17 0.00 14.88 0.62
C THR A 17 -0.99 15.71 -0.18
N LEU A 18 -0.50 16.68 -0.96
CA LEU A 18 -1.35 17.50 -1.82
C LEU A 18 -2.03 16.68 -2.93
N PHE A 19 -1.34 15.70 -3.53
CA PHE A 19 -1.91 14.82 -4.54
C PHE A 19 -3.02 13.94 -3.95
N ALA A 20 -2.85 13.41 -2.75
CA ALA A 20 -3.88 12.61 -2.09
C ALA A 20 -5.12 13.43 -1.72
N GLU A 21 -4.96 14.70 -1.35
CA GLU A 21 -6.06 15.59 -0.97
C GLU A 21 -6.80 16.20 -2.16
N LYS A 22 -6.07 16.60 -3.21
CA LYS A 22 -6.58 17.48 -4.29
C LYS A 22 -6.46 16.84 -5.67
N GLY A 23 -5.87 15.65 -5.77
CA GLY A 23 -5.45 15.05 -7.03
C GLY A 23 -4.25 15.78 -7.66
N TYR A 24 -3.62 15.13 -8.64
CA TYR A 24 -2.50 15.70 -9.38
C TYR A 24 -2.88 17.01 -10.09
N ARG A 25 -4.02 17.02 -10.79
CA ARG A 25 -4.46 18.19 -11.57
C ARG A 25 -4.82 19.40 -10.69
N GLY A 26 -5.39 19.16 -9.50
CA GLY A 26 -5.74 20.21 -8.53
C GLY A 26 -4.53 20.80 -7.79
N THR A 27 -3.35 20.20 -7.93
CA THR A 27 -2.13 20.61 -7.23
C THR A 27 -1.22 21.42 -8.14
N SER A 28 -0.91 22.66 -7.75
CA SER A 28 0.04 23.53 -8.47
C SER A 28 1.46 23.38 -7.93
N VAL A 29 2.47 23.66 -8.77
CA VAL A 29 3.88 23.66 -8.35
C VAL A 29 4.11 24.67 -7.22
N ALA A 30 3.49 25.85 -7.30
CA ALA A 30 3.59 26.86 -6.25
C ALA A 30 3.03 26.38 -4.89
N HIS A 31 1.94 25.58 -4.89
CA HIS A 31 1.43 24.97 -3.66
C HIS A 31 2.41 23.95 -3.09
N ILE A 32 3.03 23.12 -3.95
CA ILE A 32 4.05 22.15 -3.53
C ILE A 32 5.25 22.88 -2.93
N GLU A 33 5.75 23.92 -3.60
CA GLU A 33 6.86 24.74 -3.10
C GLU A 33 6.53 25.36 -1.75
N ALA A 34 5.35 25.97 -1.60
CA ALA A 34 4.89 26.54 -0.34
C ALA A 34 4.90 25.50 0.79
N ALA A 35 4.26 24.35 0.56
CA ALA A 35 4.14 23.28 1.54
C ALA A 35 5.50 22.62 1.86
N ALA A 36 6.41 22.55 0.87
CA ALA A 36 7.76 22.08 1.05
C ALA A 36 8.66 23.11 1.75
N GLY A 37 8.16 24.31 2.10
CA GLY A 37 8.91 25.40 2.73
C GLY A 37 9.92 26.08 1.80
N LEU A 38 9.58 26.15 0.51
CA LEU A 38 10.27 26.90 -0.54
C LEU A 38 9.47 28.16 -0.89
N THR A 39 10.10 29.11 -1.59
CA THR A 39 9.41 30.30 -2.11
C THR A 39 8.45 29.90 -3.24
N PRO A 40 7.13 30.13 -3.10
CA PRO A 40 6.16 29.73 -4.12
C PRO A 40 6.38 30.46 -5.45
N GLY A 41 6.39 29.71 -6.55
CA GLY A 41 6.58 30.23 -7.90
C GLY A 41 8.02 30.62 -8.25
N ALA A 42 8.98 30.41 -7.35
CA ALA A 42 10.38 30.75 -7.58
C ALA A 42 11.14 29.68 -8.42
N GLY A 43 10.50 28.55 -8.74
CA GLY A 43 11.12 27.46 -9.49
C GLY A 43 12.04 26.58 -8.66
N GLY A 44 11.92 26.66 -7.33
CA GLY A 44 12.65 25.81 -6.38
C GLY A 44 12.44 24.32 -6.63
N LEU A 45 11.23 23.93 -7.05
CA LEU A 45 10.94 22.54 -7.43
C LEU A 45 11.78 22.09 -8.63
N TYR A 46 11.94 22.96 -9.62
CA TYR A 46 12.61 22.64 -10.89
C TYR A 46 14.11 22.43 -10.77
N HIS A 47 14.72 22.81 -9.65
CA HIS A 47 16.10 22.45 -9.34
C HIS A 47 16.26 20.97 -8.97
N HIS A 48 15.19 20.29 -8.57
CA HIS A 48 15.20 18.90 -8.11
C HIS A 48 14.46 17.93 -9.04
N PHE A 49 13.44 18.43 -9.73
CA PHE A 49 12.57 17.64 -10.61
C PHE A 49 12.23 18.43 -11.86
N ARG A 50 12.31 17.82 -13.04
CA ARG A 50 12.05 18.50 -14.32
C ARG A 50 10.57 18.79 -14.51
N THR A 51 9.70 17.95 -13.96
CA THR A 51 8.25 18.08 -14.08
C THR A 51 7.56 17.70 -12.76
N LYS A 52 6.30 18.14 -12.59
CA LYS A 52 5.44 17.70 -11.49
C LYS A 52 5.16 16.19 -11.55
N GLU A 53 5.15 15.63 -12.76
CA GLU A 53 4.96 14.19 -13.00
C GLU A 53 6.15 13.38 -12.48
N GLU A 54 7.38 13.89 -12.62
CA GLU A 54 8.57 13.26 -12.04
C GLU A 54 8.50 13.22 -10.50
N VAL A 55 7.89 14.23 -9.88
CA VAL A 55 7.65 14.24 -8.43
C VAL A 55 6.64 13.16 -8.04
N LEU A 56 5.54 13.05 -8.79
CA LEU A 56 4.52 12.00 -8.57
C LEU A 56 5.14 10.60 -8.70
N ALA A 57 5.87 10.34 -9.78
CA ALA A 57 6.53 9.06 -10.01
C ALA A 57 7.56 8.75 -8.91
N ALA A 58 8.37 9.74 -8.50
CA ALA A 58 9.34 9.56 -7.42
C ALA A 58 8.68 9.28 -6.06
N GLY A 59 7.55 9.92 -5.78
CA GLY A 59 6.76 9.66 -4.58
C GLY A 59 6.19 8.25 -4.58
N ILE A 60 5.50 7.84 -5.65
CA ILE A 60 4.97 6.47 -5.80
C ILE A 60 6.09 5.44 -5.65
N GLU A 61 7.22 5.62 -6.35
CA GLU A 61 8.36 4.70 -6.25
C GLU A 61 8.89 4.57 -4.82
N ARG A 62 8.95 5.68 -4.07
CA ARG A 62 9.39 5.67 -2.67
C ARG A 62 8.45 4.84 -1.78
N HIS A 63 7.14 4.97 -1.96
CA HIS A 63 6.17 4.16 -1.22
C HIS A 63 6.26 2.68 -1.61
N LEU A 64 6.40 2.37 -2.90
CA LEU A 64 6.58 0.99 -3.37
C LEU A 64 7.87 0.36 -2.81
N ALA A 65 8.97 1.11 -2.78
CA ALA A 65 10.22 0.65 -2.19
C ALA A 65 10.09 0.40 -0.68
N ARG A 66 9.36 1.27 0.04
CA ARG A 66 9.05 1.07 1.48
C ARG A 66 8.25 -0.20 1.70
N LEU A 67 7.20 -0.41 0.91
CA LEU A 67 6.36 -1.61 0.95
C LEU A 67 7.17 -2.87 0.65
N SER A 68 8.04 -2.84 -0.36
CA SER A 68 8.94 -3.95 -0.68
C SER A 68 9.90 -4.27 0.47
N ALA A 69 10.55 -3.26 1.05
CA ALA A 69 11.49 -3.44 2.16
C ALA A 69 10.84 -4.03 3.42
N LEU A 70 9.58 -3.68 3.68
CA LEU A 70 8.82 -4.24 4.79
C LEU A 70 8.37 -5.68 4.55
N ARG A 71 8.24 -6.10 3.29
CA ARG A 71 7.85 -7.46 2.90
C ARG A 71 9.02 -8.45 2.93
N ASP A 72 10.25 -7.95 2.83
CA ASP A 72 11.48 -8.73 3.10
C ASP A 72 11.58 -9.20 4.56
N ILE A 73 10.74 -8.68 5.45
CA ILE A 73 10.44 -9.31 6.73
C ILE A 73 9.48 -10.50 6.51
N ARG A 74 9.84 -11.41 5.59
CA ARG A 74 9.19 -12.73 5.44
C ARG A 74 9.24 -13.57 6.72
N GLY A 75 10.01 -13.12 7.73
CA GLY A 75 9.92 -13.59 9.11
C GLY A 75 8.68 -13.16 9.91
N VAL A 76 7.79 -12.31 9.37
CA VAL A 76 6.52 -11.95 10.05
C VAL A 76 5.46 -13.04 9.92
N PHE A 77 5.42 -13.73 8.78
CA PHE A 77 4.34 -14.68 8.43
C PHE A 77 4.55 -16.08 9.01
N GLY A 78 5.77 -16.44 9.41
CA GLY A 78 6.12 -17.79 9.82
C GLY A 78 7.02 -17.83 11.04
N GLY A 79 7.03 -18.98 11.71
CA GLY A 79 7.94 -19.26 12.82
C GLY A 79 7.28 -19.20 14.19
N LEU A 80 5.96 -19.03 14.25
CA LEU A 80 5.20 -19.18 15.49
C LEU A 80 4.80 -20.65 15.75
N GLY A 81 4.81 -21.49 14.71
CA GLY A 81 4.47 -22.92 14.81
C GLY A 81 2.97 -23.21 14.86
N ASP A 82 2.13 -22.16 14.90
CA ASP A 82 0.68 -22.24 14.87
C ASP A 82 0.12 -21.44 13.69
N LEU A 83 -0.54 -22.14 12.75
CA LEU A 83 -1.06 -21.53 11.53
C LEU A 83 -2.07 -20.42 11.84
N ARG A 84 -2.90 -20.62 12.88
CA ARG A 84 -3.91 -19.63 13.25
C ARG A 84 -3.27 -18.34 13.74
N ALA A 85 -2.28 -18.42 14.62
CA ALA A 85 -1.51 -17.27 15.09
C ALA A 85 -0.78 -16.57 13.94
N GLU A 86 -0.18 -17.32 13.02
CA GLU A 86 0.48 -16.78 11.82
C GLU A 86 -0.50 -16.01 10.93
N LEU A 87 -1.71 -16.55 10.70
CA LEU A 87 -2.78 -15.87 9.97
C LEU A 87 -3.29 -14.61 10.69
N ILE A 88 -3.40 -14.61 12.03
CA ILE A 88 -3.78 -13.42 12.80
C ILE A 88 -2.75 -12.30 12.61
N VAL A 89 -1.45 -12.63 12.73
CA VAL A 89 -0.37 -11.65 12.56
C VAL A 89 -0.38 -11.12 11.14
N THR A 90 -0.52 -11.99 10.14
CA THR A 90 -0.64 -11.62 8.72
C THR A 90 -1.77 -10.60 8.53
N ALA A 91 -2.98 -10.93 8.99
CA ALA A 91 -4.15 -10.08 8.77
C ALA A 91 -3.98 -8.70 9.43
N ARG A 92 -3.55 -8.66 10.69
CA ARG A 92 -3.34 -7.40 11.42
C ARG A 92 -2.27 -6.54 10.77
N TYR A 93 -1.16 -7.16 10.37
CA TYR A 93 -0.08 -6.48 9.69
C TYR A 93 -0.55 -5.88 8.35
N THR A 94 -1.24 -6.67 7.52
CA THR A 94 -1.76 -6.19 6.25
C THR A 94 -2.76 -5.03 6.42
N LEU A 95 -3.67 -5.12 7.39
CA LEU A 95 -4.63 -4.04 7.66
C LEU A 95 -3.92 -2.76 8.12
N ALA A 96 -2.98 -2.86 9.07
CA ALA A 96 -2.20 -1.72 9.54
C ALA A 96 -1.36 -1.09 8.43
N GLU A 97 -0.81 -1.91 7.54
CA GLU A 97 0.00 -1.40 6.43
C GLU A 97 -0.86 -0.69 5.37
N LEU A 98 -2.06 -1.21 5.09
CA LEU A 98 -3.04 -0.53 4.24
C LEU A 98 -3.50 0.80 4.85
N ASP A 99 -3.68 0.85 6.18
CA ASP A 99 -4.01 2.08 6.91
C ASP A 99 -2.86 3.11 6.79
N ASN A 100 -1.60 2.67 6.94
CA ASN A 100 -0.41 3.50 6.76
C ASN A 100 -0.26 4.04 5.33
N GLU A 101 -0.68 3.27 4.32
CA GLU A 101 -0.55 3.62 2.90
C GLU A 101 -1.82 4.21 2.28
N THR A 102 -2.77 4.64 3.11
CA THR A 102 -4.02 5.23 2.61
C THR A 102 -3.78 6.40 1.65
N GLU A 103 -2.74 7.20 1.90
CA GLU A 103 -2.35 8.32 1.03
C GLU A 103 -1.98 7.84 -0.39
N LEU A 104 -1.11 6.83 -0.49
CA LEU A 104 -0.73 6.22 -1.75
C LEU A 104 -1.97 5.64 -2.47
N LEU A 105 -2.83 4.91 -1.75
CA LEU A 105 -4.02 4.30 -2.33
C LEU A 105 -4.98 5.34 -2.92
N ARG A 106 -5.16 6.49 -2.23
CA ARG A 106 -5.95 7.61 -2.75
C ARG A 106 -5.34 8.22 -4.01
N ILE A 107 -4.01 8.37 -4.04
CA ILE A 107 -3.30 8.88 -5.22
C ILE A 107 -3.46 7.93 -6.40
N LEU A 108 -3.23 6.63 -6.21
CA LEU A 108 -3.41 5.64 -7.27
C LEU A 108 -4.85 5.66 -7.81
N ALA A 109 -5.84 5.74 -6.91
CA ALA A 109 -7.25 5.84 -7.29
C ALA A 109 -7.59 7.14 -8.05
N SER A 110 -7.07 8.30 -7.60
CA SER A 110 -7.32 9.58 -8.24
C SER A 110 -6.66 9.70 -9.61
N GLU A 111 -5.48 9.09 -9.76
CA GLU A 111 -4.65 9.20 -10.96
C GLU A 111 -4.87 8.09 -11.98
N ALA A 112 -5.60 7.02 -11.65
CA ALA A 112 -5.86 5.89 -12.55
C ALA A 112 -6.39 6.30 -13.95
N ARG A 113 -7.17 7.40 -14.03
CA ARG A 113 -7.67 7.92 -15.32
C ARG A 113 -6.70 8.86 -16.03
N SER A 114 -5.86 9.58 -15.30
CA SER A 114 -5.00 10.63 -15.87
C SER A 114 -3.59 10.13 -16.20
N HIS A 115 -3.11 9.14 -15.45
CA HIS A 115 -1.79 8.51 -15.60
C HIS A 115 -1.94 6.98 -15.53
N PRO A 116 -2.70 6.36 -16.45
CA PRO A 116 -3.01 4.93 -16.40
C PRO A 116 -1.75 4.06 -16.36
N ASP A 117 -0.75 4.34 -17.21
CA ASP A 117 0.48 3.54 -17.30
C ASP A 117 1.30 3.57 -15.99
N LEU A 118 1.35 4.74 -15.32
CA LEU A 118 2.05 4.89 -14.04
C LEU A 118 1.35 4.10 -12.93
N VAL A 119 0.02 4.17 -12.90
CA VAL A 119 -0.80 3.45 -11.91
C VAL A 119 -0.76 1.96 -12.16
N GLU A 120 -0.91 1.51 -13.41
CA GLU A 120 -0.84 0.11 -13.80
C GLU A 120 0.52 -0.49 -13.42
N GLY A 121 1.63 0.18 -13.75
CA GLY A 121 2.97 -0.27 -13.36
C GLY A 121 3.19 -0.32 -11.84
N ALA A 122 2.58 0.59 -11.08
CA ALA A 122 2.63 0.56 -9.62
C ALA A 122 1.78 -0.59 -9.05
N VAL A 123 0.56 -0.76 -9.54
CA VAL A 123 -0.40 -1.78 -9.09
C VAL A 123 0.10 -3.19 -9.43
N HIS A 124 0.61 -3.43 -10.64
CA HIS A 124 1.20 -4.73 -10.99
C HIS A 124 2.33 -5.11 -10.04
N ARG A 125 3.26 -4.19 -9.74
CA ARG A 125 4.34 -4.47 -8.77
C ARG A 125 3.82 -4.77 -7.36
N LEU A 126 2.76 -4.09 -6.92
CA LEU A 126 2.14 -4.36 -5.62
C LEU A 126 1.46 -5.74 -5.59
N ILE A 127 0.61 -6.00 -6.58
CA ILE A 127 -0.22 -7.22 -6.63
C ILE A 127 0.68 -8.43 -6.84
N ASP A 128 1.48 -8.45 -7.90
CA ASP A 128 2.25 -9.63 -8.31
C ASP A 128 3.12 -10.12 -7.17
N ALA A 129 3.87 -9.21 -6.55
CA ALA A 129 4.69 -9.58 -5.43
C ALA A 129 3.84 -10.04 -4.23
N THR A 130 2.79 -9.32 -3.83
CA THR A 130 2.08 -9.58 -2.54
C THR A 130 1.35 -10.91 -2.57
N TYR A 131 0.66 -11.16 -3.68
CA TYR A 131 -0.14 -12.36 -3.84
C TYR A 131 0.74 -13.58 -4.05
N ALA A 132 1.82 -13.46 -4.85
CA ALA A 132 2.76 -14.57 -5.04
C ALA A 132 3.50 -14.96 -3.75
N GLU A 133 3.91 -13.99 -2.94
CA GLU A 133 4.58 -14.27 -1.65
C GLU A 133 3.65 -14.97 -0.67
N PHE A 134 2.41 -14.50 -0.55
CA PHE A 134 1.45 -15.11 0.37
C PHE A 134 1.01 -16.49 -0.11
N ALA A 135 0.81 -16.68 -1.41
CA ALA A 135 0.52 -17.99 -2.01
C ALA A 135 1.68 -18.97 -1.81
N GLY A 136 2.93 -18.54 -2.02
CA GLY A 136 4.13 -19.34 -1.78
C GLY A 136 4.25 -19.76 -0.32
N TRP A 137 4.08 -18.81 0.61
CA TRP A 137 4.06 -19.11 2.05
C TRP A 137 2.94 -20.10 2.41
N LEU A 138 1.71 -19.91 1.92
CA LEU A 138 0.60 -20.84 2.15
C LEU A 138 0.95 -22.26 1.64
N ALA A 139 1.41 -22.38 0.41
CA ALA A 139 1.76 -23.66 -0.20
C ALA A 139 2.84 -24.40 0.60
N GLU A 140 3.91 -23.69 0.99
CA GLU A 140 5.00 -24.26 1.80
C GLU A 140 4.52 -24.65 3.21
N ARG A 141 3.71 -23.80 3.84
CA ARG A 141 3.26 -23.96 5.23
C ARG A 141 2.23 -25.06 5.42
N THR A 142 1.39 -25.30 4.42
CA THR A 142 0.21 -26.19 4.53
C THR A 142 0.24 -27.37 3.56
N GLY A 143 1.16 -27.38 2.58
CA GLY A 143 1.22 -28.43 1.56
C GLY A 143 0.10 -28.34 0.50
N LEU A 144 -0.58 -27.21 0.39
CA LEU A 144 -1.60 -27.00 -0.64
C LEU A 144 -0.99 -27.05 -2.05
N PRO A 145 -1.72 -27.57 -3.06
CA PRO A 145 -1.35 -27.39 -4.46
C PRO A 145 -1.23 -25.90 -4.81
N ALA A 146 -0.24 -25.53 -5.63
CA ALA A 146 0.06 -24.14 -5.97
C ALA A 146 -1.17 -23.34 -6.45
N GLU A 147 -1.92 -23.88 -7.41
CA GLU A 147 -3.15 -23.26 -7.93
C GLU A 147 -4.18 -22.98 -6.82
N ARG A 148 -4.32 -23.90 -5.85
CA ARG A 148 -5.23 -23.71 -4.72
C ARG A 148 -4.69 -22.70 -3.72
N ALA A 149 -3.39 -22.69 -3.46
CA ALA A 149 -2.75 -21.68 -2.60
C ALA A 149 -2.89 -20.27 -3.19
N GLU A 150 -2.72 -20.12 -4.50
CA GLU A 150 -2.94 -18.87 -5.24
C GLU A 150 -4.39 -18.40 -5.11
N ALA A 151 -5.37 -19.29 -5.30
CA ALA A 151 -6.78 -18.95 -5.14
C ALA A 151 -7.12 -18.51 -3.70
N VAL A 152 -6.61 -19.23 -2.70
CA VAL A 152 -6.79 -18.87 -1.27
C VAL A 152 -6.13 -17.54 -0.96
N ALA A 153 -4.90 -17.30 -1.44
CA ALA A 153 -4.21 -16.02 -1.29
C ALA A 153 -5.01 -14.88 -1.94
N ALA A 154 -5.54 -15.12 -3.14
CA ALA A 154 -6.29 -14.13 -3.89
C ALA A 154 -7.54 -13.65 -3.15
N ILE A 155 -8.31 -14.61 -2.64
CA ILE A 155 -9.54 -14.34 -1.89
C ILE A 155 -9.20 -13.74 -0.52
N GLY A 156 -8.23 -14.33 0.19
CA GLY A 156 -7.82 -13.93 1.53
C GLY A 156 -7.31 -12.49 1.57
N LEU A 157 -6.26 -12.17 0.82
CA LEU A 157 -5.74 -10.82 0.75
C LEU A 157 -6.75 -9.84 0.16
N GLY A 158 -7.51 -10.28 -0.86
CA GLY A 158 -8.56 -9.46 -1.49
C GLY A 158 -9.60 -8.96 -0.49
N ALA A 159 -9.99 -9.79 0.49
CA ALA A 159 -10.92 -9.37 1.53
C ALA A 159 -10.34 -8.27 2.43
N LEU A 160 -9.08 -8.38 2.85
CA LEU A 160 -8.40 -7.37 3.68
C LEU A 160 -8.23 -6.05 2.91
N VAL A 161 -7.76 -6.14 1.67
CA VAL A 161 -7.58 -5.00 0.77
C VAL A 161 -8.92 -4.30 0.51
N SER A 162 -9.98 -5.05 0.19
CA SER A 162 -11.32 -4.50 -0.04
C SER A 162 -11.85 -3.74 1.17
N ALA A 163 -11.73 -4.31 2.38
CA ALA A 163 -12.20 -3.66 3.61
C ALA A 163 -11.55 -2.28 3.83
N ARG A 164 -10.25 -2.16 3.53
CA ARG A 164 -9.51 -0.89 3.68
C ARG A 164 -9.65 0.06 2.50
N LEU A 165 -9.76 -0.43 1.28
CA LEU A 165 -10.05 0.44 0.13
C LEU A 165 -11.41 1.12 0.28
N LEU A 166 -12.45 0.37 0.67
CA LEU A 166 -13.78 0.94 0.88
C LEU A 166 -13.77 2.02 1.97
N THR A 167 -13.11 1.76 3.10
CA THR A 167 -13.07 2.70 4.22
C THR A 167 -12.13 3.89 3.97
N GLY A 168 -10.87 3.62 3.59
CA GLY A 168 -9.81 4.61 3.48
C GLY A 168 -9.86 5.45 2.20
N VAL A 169 -10.36 4.88 1.09
CA VAL A 169 -10.43 5.56 -0.22
C VAL A 169 -11.85 6.01 -0.54
N LEU A 170 -12.85 5.15 -0.36
CA LEU A 170 -14.25 5.51 -0.68
C LEU A 170 -15.01 6.15 0.51
N GLY A 171 -14.41 6.16 1.70
CA GLY A 171 -14.99 6.81 2.88
C GLY A 171 -16.19 6.07 3.48
N ALA A 172 -16.42 4.81 3.11
CA ALA A 172 -17.55 4.01 3.57
C ALA A 172 -17.09 2.61 3.97
N ALA A 173 -17.31 2.25 5.22
CA ALA A 173 -17.10 0.89 5.66
C ALA A 173 -18.21 -0.03 5.08
N PRO A 174 -17.88 -1.24 4.60
CA PRO A 174 -18.89 -2.18 4.11
C PRO A 174 -19.87 -2.60 5.22
N THR A 175 -19.40 -2.61 6.47
CA THR A 175 -20.19 -2.92 7.68
C THR A 175 -19.64 -2.12 8.87
N GLY A 176 -20.37 -2.11 10.00
CA GLY A 176 -19.90 -1.54 11.26
C GLY A 176 -19.09 -2.51 12.13
N VAL A 177 -18.50 -3.55 11.54
CA VAL A 177 -17.73 -4.58 12.25
C VAL A 177 -16.35 -4.02 12.61
N ASP A 178 -15.91 -4.23 13.84
CA ASP A 178 -14.56 -3.84 14.26
C ASP A 178 -13.47 -4.76 13.68
N ASP A 179 -12.23 -4.27 13.69
CA ASP A 179 -11.08 -4.99 13.13
C ASP A 179 -10.80 -6.31 13.84
N GLU A 180 -11.07 -6.41 15.13
CA GLU A 180 -10.84 -7.65 15.89
C GLU A 180 -11.77 -8.75 15.38
N THR A 181 -13.07 -8.47 15.32
CA THR A 181 -14.09 -9.38 14.81
C THR A 181 -13.86 -9.72 13.34
N PHE A 182 -13.46 -8.73 12.54
CA PHE A 182 -13.12 -8.95 11.13
C PHE A 182 -11.93 -9.90 10.97
N VAL A 183 -10.84 -9.67 11.71
CA VAL A 183 -9.64 -10.52 11.68
C VAL A 183 -9.97 -11.94 12.15
N THR A 184 -10.67 -12.12 13.27
CA THR A 184 -10.99 -13.48 13.75
C THR A 184 -11.84 -14.25 12.76
N THR A 185 -12.83 -13.58 12.15
CA THR A 185 -13.69 -14.19 11.11
C THR A 185 -12.90 -14.53 9.86
N TRP A 186 -12.02 -13.63 9.42
CA TRP A 186 -11.13 -13.88 8.28
C TRP A 186 -10.23 -15.09 8.53
N VAL A 187 -9.65 -15.22 9.72
CA VAL A 187 -8.80 -16.36 10.09
C VAL A 187 -9.60 -17.68 10.08
N ASP A 188 -10.84 -17.67 10.55
CA ASP A 188 -11.72 -18.85 10.50
C ASP A 188 -12.01 -19.25 9.03
N MET A 189 -12.29 -18.29 8.16
CA MET A 189 -12.49 -18.53 6.73
C MET A 189 -11.23 -19.10 6.06
N MET A 190 -10.07 -18.53 6.35
CA MET A 190 -8.78 -19.00 5.82
C MET A 190 -8.45 -20.42 6.29
N THR A 191 -8.63 -20.70 7.59
CA THR A 191 -8.38 -22.03 8.17
C THR A 191 -9.28 -23.08 7.51
N ASN A 192 -10.56 -22.78 7.32
CA ASN A 192 -11.50 -23.68 6.65
C ASN A 192 -11.16 -23.90 5.17
N ALA A 193 -10.69 -22.87 4.46
CA ALA A 193 -10.32 -22.95 3.06
C ALA A 193 -9.06 -23.81 2.83
N ILE A 194 -8.10 -23.74 3.76
CA ILE A 194 -6.88 -24.54 3.76
C ILE A 194 -7.20 -26.02 4.02
N GLY A 195 -8.17 -26.30 4.89
CA GLY A 195 -8.50 -27.64 5.34
C GLY A 195 -7.66 -28.08 6.54
N PRO A 196 -7.97 -29.26 7.12
CA PRO A 196 -7.23 -29.83 8.25
C PRO A 196 -5.80 -30.24 7.89
#